data_AF-A0A3M8AN21-F1
#
_entry.id   AF-A0A3M8AN21-F1
#
_cell.length_a   1.000
_cell.length_b   1.000
_cell.length_c   1.000
_cell.angle_alpha   90.00
_cell.angle_beta   90.00
_cell.angle_gamma   90.00
#
_symmetry.space_group_name_H-M   'P 1'
#
loop_
_entity.id
_entity.type
_entity.pdbx_description
1 polymer ?
#
loop_
_entity_poly.entity_id
_entity_poly.type
_entity_poly.pdbx_seq_one_letter_code
_entity_poly.pdbx_strand_id
1 'polypeptide(L)'
;MNPPDPQLRFFGKHRGTCVGNLDPLQRGRIQVEVPAVAAGPLGWALPCLPIGGTSAGVFEPPAIGTGVWVEFEQGDVDFPIWVGTWEPLPADEVRLATSGGASITLGAAGVVIANGLGAVVELAGPSVDLNNGALTVT
;
A
#
# COMPACT_ATOMS: atom_id res chain seq x y z
N MET A 1 -34.07 24.01 0.86
CA MET A 1 -32.73 23.41 0.67
C MET A 1 -31.78 24.60 0.63
N ASN A 2 -30.96 24.81 1.66
CA ASN A 2 -29.98 25.91 1.60
C ASN A 2 -29.02 25.63 0.44
N PRO A 3 -28.59 26.65 -0.31
CA PRO A 3 -27.49 26.45 -1.25
C PRO A 3 -26.28 25.94 -0.46
N PRO A 4 -25.54 24.93 -0.97
CA PRO A 4 -24.30 24.55 -0.33
C PRO A 4 -23.41 25.80 -0.26
N ASP A 5 -22.89 26.08 0.93
CA ASP A 5 -21.74 26.96 1.13
C ASP A 5 -20.73 26.66 0.00
N PRO A 6 -20.10 27.64 -0.67
CA PRO A 6 -19.05 27.35 -1.65
C PRO A 6 -17.82 26.73 -0.95
N GLN A 7 -17.97 25.51 -0.45
CA GLN A 7 -16.89 24.65 -0.02
C GLN A 7 -15.98 24.48 -1.22
N LEU A 8 -14.70 24.80 -1.01
CA LEU A 8 -13.63 24.51 -1.95
C LEU A 8 -13.73 23.04 -2.34
N ARG A 9 -13.99 22.79 -3.63
CA ARG A 9 -14.06 21.45 -4.19
C ARG A 9 -12.67 21.03 -4.66
N PHE A 10 -12.24 19.84 -4.24
CA PHE A 10 -10.92 19.30 -4.55
C PHE A 10 -11.05 18.14 -5.53
N PHE A 11 -10.96 18.45 -6.83
CA PHE A 11 -10.99 17.43 -7.88
C PHE A 11 -9.59 16.87 -8.18
N GLY A 12 -9.55 15.67 -8.76
CA GLY A 12 -8.31 14.99 -9.14
C GLY A 12 -7.64 14.26 -7.98
N LYS A 13 -6.40 13.84 -8.20
CA LYS A 13 -5.60 13.05 -7.26
C LYS A 13 -4.71 13.96 -6.41
N HIS A 14 -4.74 13.73 -5.11
CA HIS A 14 -3.94 14.43 -4.11
C HIS A 14 -2.99 13.44 -3.45
N ARG A 15 -1.74 13.86 -3.19
CA ARG A 15 -0.80 13.03 -2.42
C ARG A 15 -1.13 13.14 -0.95
N GLY A 16 -1.38 12.00 -0.32
CA GLY A 16 -1.51 11.89 1.12
C GLY A 16 -0.60 10.82 1.70
N THR A 17 -0.64 10.73 3.03
CA THR A 17 0.07 9.72 3.83
C THR A 17 -0.92 9.01 4.73
N CYS A 18 -0.83 7.67 4.79
CA CYS A 18 -1.60 6.88 5.75
C CYS A 18 -1.08 7.16 7.17
N VAL A 19 -1.95 7.68 8.06
CA VAL A 19 -1.60 7.97 9.46
C VAL A 19 -2.33 7.05 10.46
N GLY A 20 -3.27 6.25 9.97
CA GLY A 20 -3.97 5.24 10.78
C GLY A 20 -4.68 4.22 9.90
N ASN A 21 -4.56 2.93 10.22
CA ASN A 21 -5.14 1.83 9.45
C ASN A 21 -5.92 0.81 10.30
N LEU A 22 -6.14 1.11 11.59
CA LEU A 22 -6.96 0.30 12.49
C LEU A 22 -8.44 0.67 12.34
N ASP A 23 -9.06 0.25 11.23
CA ASP A 23 -10.46 0.56 10.92
C ASP A 23 -11.43 -0.18 11.86
N PRO A 24 -12.16 0.53 12.76
CA PRO A 24 -13.09 -0.10 13.69
C PRO A 24 -14.28 -0.78 13.01
N LEU A 25 -14.57 -0.40 11.75
CA LEU A 25 -15.66 -0.98 10.98
C LEU A 25 -15.20 -2.13 10.08
N GLN A 26 -13.91 -2.44 10.04
CA GLN A 26 -13.33 -3.50 9.21
C GLN A 26 -13.70 -3.37 7.72
N ARG A 27 -13.76 -2.14 7.21
CA ARG A 27 -14.09 -1.79 5.82
C ARG A 27 -12.87 -1.40 4.98
N GLY A 28 -11.67 -1.48 5.55
CA GLY A 28 -10.41 -1.19 4.86
C GLY A 28 -10.16 0.30 4.71
N ARG A 29 -10.77 1.09 5.60
CA ARG A 29 -10.57 2.53 5.63
C ARG A 29 -9.22 2.86 6.24
N ILE A 30 -8.66 3.98 5.81
CA ILE A 30 -7.45 4.56 6.42
C ILE A 30 -7.70 6.01 6.79
N GLN A 31 -7.06 6.49 7.86
CA GLN A 31 -6.92 7.90 8.12
C GLN A 31 -5.76 8.43 7.28
N VAL A 32 -5.99 9.55 6.59
CA VAL A 32 -5.00 10.15 5.70
C VAL A 32 -4.74 11.60 6.07
N GLU A 33 -3.48 12.00 5.98
CA GLU A 33 -3.10 13.40 5.95
C GLU A 33 -2.85 13.81 4.49
N VAL A 34 -3.43 14.94 4.08
CA VAL A 34 -3.26 15.50 2.73
C VAL A 34 -2.89 16.98 2.88
N PRO A 35 -1.59 17.31 3.00
CA PRO A 35 -1.14 18.67 3.33
C PRO A 35 -1.59 19.76 2.36
N ALA A 36 -1.85 19.41 1.10
CA ALA A 36 -2.35 20.32 0.09
C ALA A 36 -3.85 20.68 0.27
N VAL A 37 -4.57 19.96 1.13
CA VAL A 37 -6.03 20.09 1.34
C VAL A 37 -6.35 20.57 2.75
N ALA A 38 -5.68 20.03 3.78
CA ALA A 38 -5.90 20.39 5.18
C ALA A 38 -4.63 20.31 6.03
N ALA A 39 -4.61 21.03 7.16
CA ALA A 39 -3.49 21.10 8.09
C ALA A 39 -3.37 19.89 9.05
N GLY A 40 -4.19 18.85 8.88
CA GLY A 40 -4.19 17.66 9.73
C GLY A 40 -4.93 16.48 9.10
N PRO A 41 -5.11 15.37 9.84
CA PRO A 41 -5.78 14.18 9.34
C PRO A 41 -7.21 14.49 8.91
N LEU A 42 -7.59 13.95 7.75
CA LEU A 42 -8.96 13.98 7.27
C LEU A 42 -9.80 12.88 7.93
N GLY A 43 -11.08 12.83 7.57
CA GLY A 43 -11.95 11.70 7.88
C GLY A 43 -11.41 10.38 7.32
N TRP A 44 -12.02 9.27 7.74
CA TRP A 44 -11.66 7.93 7.26
C TRP A 44 -11.90 7.80 5.76
N ALA A 45 -10.82 7.64 5.00
CA ALA A 45 -10.87 7.44 3.56
C ALA A 45 -11.34 6.02 3.21
N LEU A 46 -12.36 5.92 2.37
CA LEU A 46 -12.85 4.63 1.85
C LEU A 46 -11.89 4.07 0.78
N PRO A 47 -11.72 2.74 0.69
CA PRO A 47 -10.93 2.16 -0.39
C PRO A 47 -11.67 2.25 -1.73
N CYS A 48 -11.00 2.77 -2.75
CA CYS A 48 -11.42 2.63 -4.15
C CYS A 48 -10.74 1.39 -4.75
N LEU A 49 -11.35 0.22 -4.54
CA LEU A 49 -10.77 -1.06 -4.98
C LEU A 49 -11.01 -1.29 -6.48
N PRO A 50 -10.03 -1.87 -7.21
CA PRO A 50 -10.18 -2.16 -8.64
C PRO A 50 -11.20 -3.28 -8.92
N ILE A 51 -11.44 -4.17 -7.97
CA ILE A 51 -12.39 -5.29 -8.06
C ILE A 51 -13.18 -5.36 -6.76
N GLY A 52 -14.52 -5.43 -6.85
CA GLY A 52 -15.43 -5.61 -5.71
C GLY A 52 -16.08 -7.00 -5.69
N GLY A 53 -16.75 -7.34 -4.58
CA GLY A 53 -17.47 -8.61 -4.41
C GLY A 53 -16.92 -9.48 -3.28
N THR A 54 -17.66 -10.53 -2.91
CA THR A 54 -17.56 -11.30 -1.66
C THR A 54 -16.23 -12.03 -1.41
N SER A 55 -15.23 -11.92 -2.30
CA SER A 55 -13.89 -12.53 -2.16
C SER A 55 -12.84 -11.90 -3.11
N ALA A 56 -12.89 -10.59 -3.38
CA ALA A 56 -11.87 -9.94 -4.21
C ALA A 56 -10.56 -9.77 -3.41
N GLY A 57 -9.62 -10.70 -3.62
CA GLY A 57 -8.47 -10.98 -2.76
C GLY A 57 -7.30 -9.99 -2.79
N VAL A 58 -7.56 -8.69 -2.74
CA VAL A 58 -6.54 -7.67 -2.47
C VAL A 58 -7.10 -6.71 -1.42
N PHE A 59 -7.01 -7.11 -0.16
CA PHE A 59 -7.48 -6.31 0.97
C PHE A 59 -6.41 -6.29 2.05
N GLU A 60 -5.42 -5.44 1.85
CA GLU A 60 -4.49 -5.04 2.89
C GLU A 60 -4.42 -3.52 2.88
N PRO A 61 -4.91 -2.83 3.93
CA PRO A 61 -4.79 -1.37 3.97
C PRO A 61 -3.31 -0.98 4.01
N PRO A 62 -2.92 0.13 3.38
CA PRO A 62 -1.55 0.64 3.45
C PRO A 62 -1.05 0.74 4.89
N ALA A 63 0.21 0.41 5.11
CA ALA A 63 0.86 0.59 6.40
C ALA A 63 0.86 2.08 6.79
N ILE A 64 0.88 2.36 8.10
CA ILE A 64 1.09 3.72 8.59
C ILE A 64 2.44 4.22 8.07
N GLY A 65 2.46 5.43 7.53
CA GLY A 65 3.61 6.05 6.88
C GLY A 65 3.57 5.96 5.35
N THR A 66 2.82 5.02 4.77
CA THR A 66 2.79 4.84 3.31
C THR A 66 2.13 6.00 2.58
N GLY A 67 2.78 6.50 1.53
CA GLY A 67 2.23 7.45 0.57
C GLY A 67 1.09 6.86 -0.27
N VAL A 68 -0.07 7.52 -0.22
CA VAL A 68 -1.33 7.13 -0.90
C VAL A 68 -1.85 8.22 -1.83
N TRP A 69 -2.49 7.83 -2.93
CA TRP A 69 -3.28 8.75 -3.71
C TRP A 69 -4.67 8.89 -3.08
N VAL A 70 -5.11 10.12 -2.87
CA VAL A 70 -6.41 10.45 -2.28
C VAL A 70 -7.26 11.21 -3.29
N GLU A 71 -8.53 10.86 -3.38
CA GLU A 71 -9.57 11.61 -4.08
C GLU A 71 -10.73 11.90 -3.13
N PHE A 72 -11.68 12.69 -3.59
CA PHE A 72 -12.80 13.17 -2.78
C PHE A 72 -14.10 12.95 -3.55
N GLU A 73 -15.09 12.29 -2.95
CA GLU A 73 -16.39 12.09 -3.60
C GLU A 73 -17.01 13.44 -3.93
N GLN A 74 -17.26 13.69 -5.22
CA GLN A 74 -17.75 14.99 -5.72
C GLN A 74 -16.84 16.18 -5.34
N GLY A 75 -15.55 15.93 -5.04
CA GLY A 75 -14.61 16.96 -4.58
C GLY A 75 -14.81 17.39 -3.13
N ASP A 76 -15.63 16.68 -2.35
CA ASP A 76 -15.95 17.00 -0.96
C ASP A 76 -14.93 16.39 0.03
N VAL A 77 -14.25 17.24 0.80
CA VAL A 77 -13.19 16.83 1.73
C VAL A 77 -13.70 15.97 2.89
N ASP A 78 -15.00 16.02 3.19
CA ASP A 78 -15.63 15.20 4.21
C ASP A 78 -15.82 13.74 3.75
N PHE A 79 -15.69 13.47 2.44
CA PHE A 79 -15.85 12.15 1.82
C PHE A 79 -14.59 11.70 1.07
N PRO A 80 -13.46 11.47 1.77
CA PRO A 80 -12.22 11.02 1.15
C PRO A 80 -12.30 9.55 0.68
N ILE A 81 -11.61 9.25 -0.40
CA ILE A 81 -11.31 7.88 -0.88
C ILE A 81 -9.81 7.74 -1.14
N TRP A 82 -9.24 6.55 -0.91
CA TRP A 82 -7.85 6.25 -1.26
C TRP A 82 -7.78 5.31 -2.46
N VAL A 83 -6.84 5.60 -3.37
CA VAL A 83 -6.75 4.99 -4.71
C VAL A 83 -5.31 4.54 -4.97
N GLY A 84 -4.88 3.49 -4.26
CA GLY A 84 -3.52 2.94 -4.37
C GLY A 84 -2.44 3.78 -3.69
N THR A 85 -1.19 3.30 -3.79
CA THR A 85 0.01 3.90 -3.19
C THR A 85 0.89 4.55 -4.26
N TRP A 86 1.62 5.60 -3.89
CA TRP A 86 2.56 6.28 -4.79
C TRP A 86 4.00 6.18 -4.34
N GLU A 87 4.24 5.65 -3.13
CA GLU A 87 5.61 5.37 -2.73
C GLU A 87 6.26 4.51 -3.80
N PRO A 88 7.49 4.88 -4.22
CA PRO A 88 8.25 3.99 -5.05
C PRO A 88 8.38 2.69 -4.25
N LEU A 89 8.04 1.55 -4.89
CA LEU A 89 8.77 0.33 -4.56
C LEU A 89 10.24 0.74 -4.45
N PRO A 90 11.03 0.23 -3.48
CA PRO A 90 12.47 0.49 -3.45
C PRO A 90 12.95 0.42 -4.90
N ALA A 91 13.53 1.51 -5.42
CA ALA A 91 13.50 1.82 -6.86
C ALA A 91 14.10 0.71 -7.76
N ASP A 92 14.72 -0.29 -7.14
CA ASP A 92 15.38 -1.43 -7.72
C ASP A 92 14.83 -2.79 -7.22
N GLU A 93 13.60 -2.88 -6.67
CA GLU A 93 13.01 -4.12 -6.18
C GLU A 93 11.66 -4.49 -6.84
N VAL A 94 11.56 -5.73 -7.32
CA VAL A 94 10.30 -6.40 -7.68
C VAL A 94 10.05 -7.51 -6.66
N ARG A 95 8.94 -7.41 -5.91
CA ARG A 95 8.56 -8.41 -4.90
C ARG A 95 7.15 -8.93 -5.12
N LEU A 96 7.03 -10.26 -5.17
CA LEU A 96 5.78 -10.99 -5.03
C LEU A 96 5.76 -11.61 -3.63
N ALA A 97 4.74 -11.34 -2.82
CA ALA A 97 4.64 -11.88 -1.47
C ALA A 97 3.22 -12.34 -1.17
N THR A 98 3.08 -13.42 -0.41
CA THR A 98 1.81 -13.86 0.17
C THR A 98 1.72 -13.37 1.61
N SER A 99 0.49 -13.23 2.13
CA SER A 99 0.25 -12.93 3.54
C SER A 99 0.77 -14.03 4.48
N GLY A 100 0.97 -15.25 3.97
CA GLY A 100 1.58 -16.37 4.69
C GLY A 100 3.12 -16.33 4.74
N GLY A 101 3.76 -15.26 4.23
CA GLY A 101 5.21 -15.05 4.34
C GLY A 101 6.05 -15.66 3.22
N ALA A 102 5.45 -16.34 2.25
CA ALA A 102 6.18 -16.78 1.05
C ALA A 102 6.45 -15.60 0.14
N SER A 103 7.65 -15.51 -0.45
CA SER A 103 8.02 -14.40 -1.33
C SER A 103 9.01 -14.76 -2.43
N ILE A 104 8.95 -14.00 -3.52
CA ILE A 104 9.96 -13.90 -4.56
C ILE A 104 10.37 -12.44 -4.65
N THR A 105 11.65 -12.16 -4.41
CA THR A 105 12.23 -10.80 -4.44
C THR A 105 13.33 -10.75 -5.48
N LEU A 106 13.29 -9.76 -6.36
CA LEU A 106 14.36 -9.39 -7.28
C LEU A 106 14.83 -8.00 -6.88
N GLY A 107 16.10 -7.85 -6.50
CA GLY A 107 16.65 -6.59 -6.00
C GLY A 107 18.09 -6.36 -6.45
N ALA A 108 18.63 -5.17 -6.16
CA ALA A 108 20.04 -4.86 -6.43
C ALA A 108 21.03 -5.83 -5.74
N ALA A 109 20.64 -6.46 -4.64
CA ALA A 109 21.41 -7.47 -3.94
C ALA A 109 21.37 -8.86 -4.60
N GLY A 110 20.39 -9.13 -5.47
CA GLY A 110 20.20 -10.45 -6.06
C GLY A 110 18.74 -10.89 -6.21
N VAL A 111 18.53 -12.21 -6.24
CA VAL A 111 17.19 -12.83 -6.31
C VAL A 111 16.99 -13.76 -5.13
N VAL A 112 15.86 -13.66 -4.45
CA VAL A 112 15.51 -14.49 -3.28
C VAL A 112 14.15 -15.15 -3.49
N ILE A 113 14.08 -16.46 -3.26
CA ILE A 113 12.83 -17.23 -3.19
C ILE A 113 12.73 -17.81 -1.78
N ALA A 114 11.72 -17.41 -1.01
CA ALA A 114 11.50 -17.88 0.36
C ALA A 114 10.10 -18.47 0.51
N ASN A 115 9.98 -19.61 1.19
CA ASN A 115 8.67 -20.23 1.43
C ASN A 115 7.95 -19.73 2.69
N GLY A 116 8.54 -18.77 3.42
CA GLY A 116 8.01 -18.26 4.69
C GLY A 116 8.16 -19.21 5.90
N LEU A 117 8.74 -20.39 5.69
CA LEU A 117 8.90 -21.45 6.69
C LEU A 117 10.36 -21.88 6.88
N GLY A 118 11.29 -21.04 6.43
CA GLY A 118 12.74 -21.23 6.61
C GLY A 118 13.47 -21.88 5.43
N ALA A 119 12.78 -22.33 4.38
CA ALA A 119 13.45 -22.73 3.15
C ALA A 119 13.65 -21.52 2.23
N VAL A 120 14.88 -21.36 1.72
CA VAL A 120 15.29 -20.22 0.90
C VAL A 120 16.24 -20.64 -0.23
N VAL A 121 16.11 -19.97 -1.37
CA VAL A 121 17.09 -19.96 -2.45
C VAL A 121 17.50 -18.50 -2.68
N GLU A 122 18.80 -18.22 -2.60
CA GLU A 122 19.37 -16.89 -2.78
C GLU A 122 20.42 -16.89 -3.90
N LEU A 123 20.31 -15.94 -4.82
CA LEU A 123 21.28 -15.69 -5.88
C LEU A 123 21.92 -14.34 -5.60
N ALA A 124 23.22 -14.32 -5.28
CA ALA A 124 23.95 -13.10 -4.95
C ALA A 124 25.32 -13.09 -5.64
N GLY A 125 25.56 -12.11 -6.53
CA GLY A 125 26.76 -12.08 -7.35
C GLY A 125 26.91 -13.37 -8.18
N PRO A 126 28.06 -14.07 -8.14
CA PRO A 126 28.23 -15.37 -8.79
C PRO A 126 27.70 -16.56 -7.97
N SER A 127 27.22 -16.32 -6.74
CA SER A 127 26.86 -17.38 -5.79
C SER A 127 25.38 -17.75 -5.87
N VAL A 128 25.09 -19.03 -5.74
CA VAL A 128 23.76 -19.57 -5.43
C VAL A 128 23.82 -20.26 -4.07
N ASP A 129 23.00 -19.81 -3.13
CA ASP A 129 22.86 -20.38 -1.80
C ASP A 129 21.48 -21.02 -1.60
N LEU A 130 21.47 -22.19 -0.97
CA LEU A 130 20.26 -22.90 -0.55
C LEU A 130 20.27 -23.06 0.97
N ASN A 131 19.20 -22.59 1.59
CA ASN A 131 18.93 -22.69 3.02
C ASN A 131 20.04 -22.14 3.92
N ASN A 132 20.51 -20.92 3.64
CA ASN A 132 21.46 -20.16 4.47
C ASN A 132 22.79 -20.90 4.71
N GLY A 133 23.43 -21.35 3.63
CA GLY A 133 24.72 -22.03 3.68
C GLY A 133 24.64 -23.56 3.79
N ALA A 134 23.45 -24.16 3.71
CA ALA A 134 23.34 -25.63 3.68
C ALA A 134 23.93 -26.20 2.38
N LEU A 135 23.80 -25.47 1.27
CA LEU A 135 24.50 -25.73 0.02
C LEU A 135 24.78 -24.41 -0.69
N THR A 136 26.06 -24.11 -0.93
CA THR A 136 26.50 -22.92 -1.66
C THR A 136 27.31 -23.34 -2.88
N VAL A 137 27.01 -22.74 -4.04
CA VAL A 137 27.74 -22.91 -5.30
C VAL A 137 28.28 -21.55 -5.73
N THR A 138 29.58 -21.46 -6.04
CA THR A 138 30.29 -20.20 -6.35
C THR A 138 31.14 -20.31 -7.61
#